data_AF-A0A6C0L8K3-F1
#
_entry.id   AF-A0A6C0L8K3-F1
#
_cell.length_a   1.000
_cell.length_b   1.000
_cell.length_c   1.000
_cell.angle_alpha   90.00
_cell.angle_beta   90.00
_cell.angle_gamma   90.00
#
_symmetry.space_group_name_H-M   'P 1'
#
loop_
_entity.id
_entity.type
_entity.pdbx_description
1 polymer ?
#
loop_
_entity_poly.entity_id
_entity_poly.type
_entity_poly.pdbx_seq_one_letter_code
_entity_poly.pdbx_strand_id
1 'polypeptide(L)'
;MSRDLDFYVKLGIVFLLVLWTWQVGTHLETPYPETLVELYATPVTRIGLLLLVVATASWNTYAGIFAALAFIFLGADISVFGSAP
;
A
#
# COMPACT_ATOMS: atom_id res chain seq x y z
N MET A 1 -21.15 14.96 -9.89
CA MET A 1 -21.05 14.21 -8.63
C MET A 1 -21.32 15.18 -7.50
N SER A 2 -22.18 14.87 -6.52
CA SER A 2 -22.42 15.77 -5.39
C SER A 2 -21.16 15.89 -4.53
N ARG A 3 -20.85 17.09 -4.03
CA ARG A 3 -19.68 17.38 -3.19
C ARG A 3 -19.56 16.42 -2.00
N ASP A 4 -20.71 16.01 -1.46
CA ASP A 4 -20.79 15.08 -0.34
C ASP A 4 -20.37 13.66 -0.74
N LEU A 5 -20.73 13.19 -1.93
CA LEU A 5 -20.34 11.87 -2.42
C LEU A 5 -18.81 11.79 -2.61
N ASP A 6 -18.20 12.83 -3.17
CA ASP A 6 -16.73 12.90 -3.32
C ASP A 6 -16.02 12.86 -1.96
N PHE A 7 -16.59 13.50 -0.94
CA PHE A 7 -16.05 13.47 0.42
C PHE A 7 -16.11 12.06 1.03
N TYR A 8 -17.27 11.39 0.96
CA TYR A 8 -17.43 10.03 1.50
C TYR A 8 -16.56 9.00 0.78
N VAL A 9 -16.41 9.11 -0.55
CA VAL A 9 -15.53 8.23 -1.32
C VAL A 9 -14.07 8.41 -0.90
N LYS A 10 -13.61 9.66 -0.78
CA LYS A 10 -12.24 9.97 -0.32
C LYS A 10 -11.99 9.44 1.09
N LEU A 11 -12.95 9.61 1.99
CA LEU A 11 -12.85 9.16 3.38
C LEU A 11 -12.83 7.62 3.46
N GLY A 12 -13.66 6.94 2.67
CA GLY A 12 -13.66 5.48 2.57
C GLY A 12 -12.33 4.92 2.06
N ILE A 13 -11.73 5.56 1.05
CA ILE A 13 -10.40 5.18 0.53
C ILE A 13 -9.32 5.38 1.61
N VAL A 14 -9.31 6.52 2.31
CA VAL A 14 -8.36 6.76 3.41
C VAL A 14 -8.53 5.70 4.52
N PHE A 15 -9.77 5.39 4.90
CA PHE A 15 -10.04 4.38 5.91
C PHE A 15 -9.55 2.98 5.50
N LEU A 16 -9.79 2.58 4.25
CA LEU A 16 -9.26 1.31 3.71
C LEU A 16 -7.74 1.27 3.74
N LEU A 17 -7.06 2.36 3.37
CA LEU A 17 -5.60 2.42 3.42
C LEU A 17 -5.07 2.42 4.86
N VAL A 18 -5.78 3.02 5.82
CA VAL A 18 -5.45 2.93 7.25
C VAL A 18 -5.56 1.49 7.73
N LEU A 19 -6.65 0.78 7.41
CA LEU A 19 -6.83 -0.63 7.76
C LEU A 19 -5.75 -1.51 7.13
N TRP A 20 -5.41 -1.27 5.86
CA TRP A 20 -4.32 -1.96 5.18
C TRP A 20 -2.99 -1.74 5.90
N THR A 21 -2.67 -0.47 6.19
CA THR A 21 -1.42 -0.09 6.87
C THR A 21 -1.35 -0.71 8.27
N TRP A 22 -2.47 -0.77 8.98
CA TRP A 22 -2.59 -1.44 10.26
C TRP A 22 -2.35 -2.94 10.13
N GLN A 23 -3.00 -3.61 9.18
CA GLN A 23 -2.80 -5.04 8.94
C GLN A 23 -1.34 -5.36 8.61
N VAL A 24 -0.72 -4.63 7.68
CA VAL A 24 0.69 -4.84 7.32
C VAL A 24 1.62 -4.56 8.51
N GLY A 25 1.37 -3.50 9.28
CA GLY A 25 2.15 -3.18 10.47
C GLY A 25 2.05 -4.24 11.58
N THR A 26 0.92 -4.93 11.68
CA THR A 26 0.71 -6.05 12.63
C THR A 26 1.17 -7.41 12.08
N HIS A 27 1.31 -7.57 10.76
CA HIS A 27 1.70 -8.82 10.09
C HIS A 27 3.22 -9.02 9.98
N LEU A 28 4.06 -8.12 10.52
CA LEU A 28 5.51 -8.29 10.60
C LEU A 28 5.95 -9.62 11.26
N GLU A 29 5.05 -10.34 11.93
CA GLU A 29 5.32 -11.64 12.58
C GLU A 29 4.77 -12.86 11.81
N THR A 30 3.98 -12.69 10.74
CA THR A 30 3.37 -13.81 9.99
C THR A 30 3.87 -13.87 8.55
N PRO A 31 4.50 -14.99 8.11
CA PRO A 31 5.03 -15.10 6.75
C PRO A 31 3.91 -15.09 5.71
N TYR A 32 4.06 -14.23 4.70
CA TYR A 32 3.19 -14.23 3.52
C TYR A 32 3.39 -15.51 2.70
N PRO A 33 2.36 -15.97 1.97
CA PRO A 33 2.55 -17.06 1.02
C PRO A 33 3.59 -16.66 -0.05
N GLU A 34 4.48 -17.59 -0.38
CA GLU A 34 5.67 -17.36 -1.23
C GLU A 34 5.33 -16.72 -2.59
N THR A 35 4.20 -17.12 -3.18
CA THR A 35 3.71 -16.57 -4.46
C THR A 35 3.40 -15.07 -4.40
N LEU A 36 2.94 -14.55 -3.26
CA LEU A 36 2.72 -13.11 -3.08
C LEU A 36 4.05 -12.38 -2.89
N VAL A 37 4.98 -12.96 -2.14
CA VAL A 37 6.32 -12.40 -1.93
C VAL A 37 7.06 -12.25 -3.26
N GLU A 38 7.04 -13.30 -4.10
CA GLU A 38 7.64 -13.26 -5.43
C GLU A 38 7.00 -12.19 -6.33
N LEU A 39 5.66 -12.09 -6.32
CA LEU A 39 4.94 -11.10 -7.11
C LEU A 39 5.33 -9.66 -6.70
N TYR A 40 5.43 -9.38 -5.39
CA TYR A 40 5.83 -8.08 -4.87
C TYR A 40 7.35 -7.79 -5.01
N ALA A 41 8.17 -8.83 -5.14
CA ALA A 41 9.60 -8.68 -5.42
C ALA A 41 9.87 -8.20 -6.85
N THR A 42 8.94 -8.39 -7.78
CA THR A 42 9.15 -7.97 -9.18
C THR A 42 9.21 -6.44 -9.34
N PRO A 43 10.11 -5.93 -10.21
CA PRO A 43 10.19 -4.48 -10.47
C PRO A 43 8.92 -3.92 -11.10
N VAL A 44 8.15 -4.74 -11.83
CA VAL A 44 6.91 -4.33 -12.49
C VAL A 44 5.82 -3.98 -11.48
N THR A 45 5.64 -4.81 -10.44
CA THR A 45 4.64 -4.52 -9.40
C THR A 45 5.05 -3.32 -8.55
N ARG A 46 6.34 -3.12 -8.29
CA ARG A 46 6.85 -1.92 -7.60
C ARG A 46 6.59 -0.64 -8.39
N ILE A 47 6.82 -0.65 -9.70
CA ILE A 47 6.50 0.48 -10.57
C ILE A 47 4.99 0.72 -10.60
N GLY A 48 4.18 -0.34 -10.69
CA GLY A 48 2.72 -0.24 -10.65
C GLY A 48 2.21 0.39 -9.34
N LEU A 49 2.77 -0.02 -8.21
CA LEU A 49 2.42 0.55 -6.90
C LEU A 49 2.90 2.00 -6.76
N LEU A 50 4.08 2.36 -7.26
CA LEU A 50 4.54 3.75 -7.29
C LEU A 50 3.62 4.63 -8.14
N LEU A 51 3.18 4.14 -9.30
CA LEU A 51 2.21 4.85 -10.13
C LEU A 51 0.86 5.00 -9.41
N LEU A 52 0.44 4.00 -8.64
CA LEU A 52 -0.76 4.07 -7.79
C LEU A 52 -0.61 5.14 -6.70
N VAL A 53 0.57 5.25 -6.06
CA VAL A 53 0.85 6.32 -5.09
C VAL A 53 0.76 7.70 -5.75
N VAL A 54 1.35 7.86 -6.93
CA VAL A 54 1.31 9.14 -7.67
C VAL A 54 -0.12 9.48 -8.10
N ALA A 55 -0.88 8.50 -8.60
CA ALA A 55 -2.28 8.69 -9.01
C ALA A 55 -3.16 9.07 -7.81
N THR A 56 -2.99 8.41 -6.67
CA THR A 56 -3.76 8.72 -5.45
C THR A 56 -3.37 10.06 -4.84
N ALA A 57 -2.07 10.40 -4.82
CA ALA A 57 -1.57 11.68 -4.33
C ALA A 57 -2.04 12.86 -5.18
N SER A 58 -2.08 12.72 -6.51
CA SER A 58 -2.56 13.78 -7.41
C SER A 58 -4.07 14.05 -7.28
N TRP A 59 -4.85 13.08 -6.80
CA TRP A 59 -6.28 13.22 -6.57
C TRP A 59 -6.65 13.65 -5.13
N ASN A 60 -5.93 13.13 -4.13
CA ASN A 60 -6.10 13.48 -2.72
C ASN A 60 -4.79 13.26 -1.95
N THR A 61 -4.21 14.34 -1.43
CA THR A 61 -2.95 14.32 -0.67
C THR A 61 -2.95 13.30 0.47
N TYR A 62 -4.05 13.17 1.22
CA TYR A 62 -4.14 12.22 2.32
C TYR A 62 -4.13 10.77 1.85
N ALA A 63 -4.87 10.46 0.77
CA ALA A 63 -4.86 9.13 0.17
C ALA A 63 -3.46 8.78 -0.37
N GLY A 64 -2.77 9.75 -0.97
CA GLY A 64 -1.39 9.61 -1.40
C GLY A 64 -0.41 9.30 -0.26
N ILE A 65 -0.54 9.98 0.89
CA ILE A 65 0.32 9.74 2.06
C ILE A 65 0.14 8.30 2.57
N PHE A 66 -1.10 7.81 2.69
CA PHE A 66 -1.33 6.45 3.16
C PHE A 66 -0.93 5.39 2.12
N ALA A 67 -1.12 5.66 0.84
CA ALA A 67 -0.61 4.78 -0.22
C ALA A 67 0.92 4.69 -0.19
N ALA A 68 1.61 5.81 0.04
CA ALA A 68 3.07 5.85 0.18
C ALA A 68 3.55 5.07 1.42
N LEU A 69 2.86 5.21 2.55
CA LEU A 69 3.16 4.43 3.75
C LEU A 69 3.00 2.92 3.51
N ALA A 70 1.90 2.51 2.88
CA ALA A 70 1.69 1.12 2.51
C ALA A 70 2.79 0.57 1.58
N PHE A 71 3.25 1.38 0.61
CA PHE A 71 4.37 1.02 -0.26
C PHE A 71 5.68 0.85 0.50
N ILE A 72 5.98 1.73 1.46
CA ILE A 72 7.18 1.64 2.30
C ILE A 72 7.13 0.37 3.16
N PHE A 73 6.00 0.08 3.80
CA PHE A 73 5.88 -1.13 4.61
C PHE A 73 6.03 -2.40 3.78
N LEU A 74 5.46 -2.45 2.57
CA LEU A 74 5.67 -3.57 1.64
C LEU A 74 7.16 -3.72 1.26
N GLY A 75 7.85 -2.61 1.00
CA GLY A 75 9.29 -2.63 0.69
C GLY A 75 10.16 -3.10 1.85
N ALA A 76 9.83 -2.66 3.07
CA ALA A 76 10.50 -3.10 4.29
C ALA A 76 10.32 -4.61 4.51
N ASP A 77 9.13 -5.13 4.26
CA ASP A 77 8.80 -6.53 4.43
C ASP A 77 9.60 -7.44 3.47
N ILE A 78 9.72 -7.05 2.20
CA ILE A 78 10.56 -7.77 1.22
C ILE A 78 12.05 -7.73 1.62
N SER A 79 12.51 -6.66 2.27
CA SER A 79 13.91 -6.57 2.72
C SER A 79 14.22 -7.51 3.90
N VAL A 80 13.21 -7.85 4.70
CA VAL A 80 13.33 -8.81 5.81
C VAL A 80 13.28 -10.24 5.27
N PHE A 81 12.35 -10.55 4.35
CA PHE A 81 12.21 -11.91 3.79
C PHE A 81 13.22 -12.23 2.65
N GLY A 82 13.77 -11.23 1.97
CA GLY A 82 14.79 -11.39 0.92
C GLY A 82 16.20 -11.68 1.45
N SER A 83 16.35 -11.96 2.76
CA SER A 83 17.60 -12.31 3.41
C SER A 83 17.66 -13.76 3.89
N ALA A 84 16.73 -14.62 3.45
CA ALA A 84 16.94 -16.06 3.53
C ALA A 84 18.03 -16.47 2.51
N PRO A 85 19.04 -17.27 2.92
CA PRO A 85 20.21 -17.62 2.11
C PRO A 85 19.89 -18.34 0.80
#